data_AF-A0A0J6SHQ2-F1
#
_entry.id   AF-A0A0J6SHQ2-F1
#
_cell.length_a   1.000
_cell.length_b   1.000
_cell.length_c   1.000
_cell.angle_alpha   90.00
_cell.angle_beta   90.00
_cell.angle_gamma   90.00
#
_symmetry.space_group_name_H-M   'P 1'
#
loop_
_entity.id
_entity.type
_entity.pdbx_description
1 polymer ?
#
loop_
_entity_poly.entity_id
_entity_poly.type
_entity_poly.pdbx_seq_one_letter_code
_entity_poly.pdbx_strand_id
1 'polypeptide(L)'
;MRPRKDPETARLEARIPVQVYDTMLRAAELRGMTLTGFVMATAGEDARRVVEEAEILRMAQADQVRFAEALIDPPKPNDRLKRAAKRHAALIQPR
;
A
#
# COMPACT_ATOMS: atom_id res chain seq x y z
N MET A 1 -34.46 -10.80 10.64
CA MET A 1 -33.72 -9.89 9.73
C MET A 1 -32.61 -9.25 10.53
N ARG A 2 -31.33 -9.60 10.31
CA ARG A 2 -30.21 -8.97 11.04
C ARG A 2 -30.07 -7.52 10.55
N PRO A 3 -29.86 -6.53 11.42
CA PRO A 3 -29.61 -5.17 10.96
C PRO A 3 -28.33 -5.18 10.12
N ARG A 4 -28.41 -4.61 8.91
CA ARG A 4 -27.24 -4.38 8.06
C ARG A 4 -26.37 -3.37 8.82
N LYS A 5 -25.15 -3.76 9.18
CA LYS A 5 -24.20 -2.84 9.82
C LYS A 5 -23.99 -1.68 8.85
N ASP A 6 -24.44 -0.48 9.21
CA ASP A 6 -24.21 0.72 8.42
C ASP A 6 -22.68 0.86 8.20
N PRO A 7 -22.23 1.29 7.02
CA PRO A 7 -20.80 1.45 6.77
C PRO A 7 -20.21 2.39 7.81
N GLU A 8 -19.14 1.94 8.49
CA GLU A 8 -18.40 2.76 9.44
C GLU A 8 -17.84 3.98 8.68
N THR A 9 -18.28 5.18 9.08
CA THR A 9 -17.82 6.45 8.49
C THR A 9 -16.78 7.08 9.42
N ALA A 10 -15.76 7.71 8.82
CA ALA A 10 -14.74 8.46 9.54
C ALA A 10 -14.76 9.93 9.08
N ARG A 11 -14.48 10.86 10.00
CA ARG A 11 -14.44 12.29 9.70
C ARG A 11 -12.99 12.75 9.48
N LEU A 12 -12.76 13.43 8.36
CA LEU A 12 -11.50 14.10 8.05
C LEU A 12 -11.64 15.60 8.38
N GLU A 13 -10.98 16.06 9.44
CA GLU A 13 -10.94 17.48 9.82
C GLU A 13 -9.54 18.05 9.59
N ALA A 14 -9.44 19.16 8.86
CA ALA A 14 -8.18 19.85 8.62
C ALA A 14 -8.38 21.36 8.59
N ARG A 15 -7.44 22.10 9.18
CA ARG A 15 -7.32 23.55 8.99
C ARG A 15 -6.37 23.80 7.84
N ILE A 16 -6.82 24.52 6.82
CA ILE A 16 -6.03 24.81 5.64
C ILE A 16 -5.93 26.33 5.42
N PRO A 17 -4.77 26.84 4.95
CA PRO A 17 -4.64 28.25 4.57
C PRO A 17 -5.64 28.62 3.47
N VAL A 18 -6.13 29.87 3.50
CA VAL A 18 -7.12 30.38 2.53
C VAL A 18 -6.64 30.22 1.09
N GLN A 19 -5.38 30.52 0.81
CA GLN A 19 -4.81 30.37 -0.54
C GLN A 19 -4.86 28.92 -1.05
N VAL A 20 -4.69 27.95 -0.15
CA VAL A 20 -4.80 26.51 -0.49
C VAL A 20 -6.25 26.15 -0.76
N TYR A 21 -7.17 26.63 0.08
CA TYR A 21 -8.61 26.44 -0.12
C TYR A 21 -9.08 26.99 -1.48
N ASP A 22 -8.71 28.23 -1.83
CA ASP A 22 -9.11 28.86 -3.09
C ASP A 22 -8.57 28.09 -4.31
N THR A 23 -7.34 27.60 -4.22
CA THR A 23 -6.72 26.77 -5.26
C THR A 23 -7.49 25.45 -5.44
N MET A 24 -7.83 24.79 -4.34
CA MET A 24 -8.61 23.54 -4.37
C MET A 24 -10.02 23.77 -4.91
N LEU A 25 -10.67 24.88 -4.53
CA LEU A 25 -11.98 25.25 -5.03
C LEU A 25 -11.95 25.43 -6.55
N ARG A 26 -10.95 26.17 -7.05
CA ARG A 26 -10.75 26.36 -8.49
C ARG A 26 -10.49 25.05 -9.22
N ALA A 27 -9.70 24.15 -8.65
CA ALA A 27 -9.42 22.84 -9.24
C ALA A 27 -10.69 21.96 -9.29
N ALA A 28 -11.53 22.02 -8.24
CA ALA A 28 -12.80 21.30 -8.19
C ALA A 28 -13.78 21.81 -9.27
N GLU A 29 -13.88 23.13 -9.45
CA GLU A 29 -14.66 23.75 -10.53
C GLU A 29 -14.21 23.26 -11.92
N LEU A 30 -12.90 23.28 -12.17
CA LEU A 30 -12.33 22.83 -13.45
C LEU A 30 -12.60 21.33 -13.73
N ARG A 31 -12.68 20.51 -12.67
CA ARG A 31 -13.05 19.10 -12.79
C ARG A 31 -14.57 18.86 -12.78
N GLY A 32 -15.39 19.90 -12.65
CA GLY A 32 -16.85 19.77 -12.62
C GLY A 32 -17.40 19.01 -11.41
N MET A 33 -16.73 19.11 -10.25
CA MET A 33 -17.11 18.40 -9.03
C MET A 33 -17.10 19.33 -7.82
N THR A 34 -17.72 18.90 -6.71
CA THR A 34 -17.68 19.65 -5.46
C THR A 34 -16.28 19.61 -4.85
N LEU A 35 -15.96 20.58 -3.98
CA LEU A 35 -14.68 20.59 -3.25
C LEU A 35 -14.48 19.29 -2.45
N THR A 36 -15.51 18.81 -1.76
CA THR A 36 -15.46 17.53 -1.04
C THR A 36 -15.18 16.36 -1.99
N GLY A 37 -15.87 16.32 -3.14
CA GLY A 37 -15.65 15.28 -4.15
C GLY A 37 -14.22 15.32 -4.70
N PHE A 38 -13.69 16.51 -4.96
CA PHE A 38 -12.32 16.73 -5.39
C PHE A 38 -11.32 16.19 -4.36
N VAL A 39 -11.44 16.61 -3.10
CA VAL A 39 -10.52 16.19 -2.02
C VAL A 39 -10.57 14.69 -1.81
N MET A 40 -11.78 14.08 -1.78
CA MET A 40 -11.91 12.63 -1.63
C MET A 40 -11.27 11.87 -2.81
N ALA A 41 -11.50 12.33 -4.04
CA ALA A 41 -10.92 11.69 -5.22
C ALA A 41 -9.39 11.78 -5.21
N THR A 42 -8.83 12.98 -5.02
CA THR A 42 -7.38 13.18 -5.06
C THR A 42 -6.66 12.51 -3.90
N ALA A 43 -7.18 12.63 -2.68
CA ALA A 43 -6.57 12.00 -1.51
C ALA A 43 -6.69 10.47 -1.60
N GLY A 44 -7.82 9.96 -2.08
CA GLY A 44 -8.03 8.52 -2.25
C GLY A 44 -7.20 7.90 -3.38
N GLU A 45 -6.95 8.64 -4.47
CA GLU A 45 -6.02 8.24 -5.53
C GLU A 45 -4.58 8.19 -5.02
N ASP A 46 -4.14 9.25 -4.34
CA ASP A 46 -2.77 9.35 -3.84
C ASP A 46 -2.50 8.31 -2.75
N ALA A 47 -3.42 8.13 -1.80
CA ALA A 47 -3.30 7.13 -0.75
C ALA A 47 -3.19 5.71 -1.32
N ARG A 48 -4.01 5.35 -2.33
CA ARG A 48 -3.90 4.04 -2.99
C ARG A 48 -2.54 3.86 -3.64
N ARG A 49 -2.05 4.87 -4.36
CA ARG A 49 -0.74 4.81 -5.00
C ARG A 49 0.38 4.62 -3.98
N VAL A 50 0.36 5.36 -2.87
CA VAL A 50 1.38 5.23 -1.80
C VAL A 50 1.36 3.83 -1.18
N VAL A 51 0.17 3.27 -0.90
CA VAL A 51 0.04 1.91 -0.37
C VAL A 51 0.53 0.88 -1.38
N GLU A 52 0.12 0.99 -2.65
CA GLU A 52 0.57 0.11 -3.73
C GLU A 52 2.10 0.17 -3.91
N GLU A 53 2.71 1.36 -3.87
CA GLU A 53 4.17 1.51 -3.98
C GLU A 53 4.92 0.90 -2.79
N ALA A 54 4.35 0.97 -1.58
CA ALA A 54 4.94 0.40 -0.39
C ALA A 54 4.80 -1.14 -0.32
N GLU A 55 3.69 -1.68 -0.81
CA GLU A 55 3.34 -3.10 -0.65
C GLU A 55 3.62 -3.95 -1.88
N ILE A 56 3.63 -3.37 -3.09
CA ILE A 56 3.82 -4.12 -4.34
C ILE A 56 5.29 -4.14 -4.74
N LEU A 57 5.89 -5.32 -4.68
CA LEU A 57 7.21 -5.57 -5.27
C LEU A 57 7.09 -5.63 -6.81
N ARG A 58 7.46 -4.56 -7.50
CA ARG A 58 7.54 -4.55 -8.97
C ARG A 58 8.82 -5.25 -9.43
N MET A 59 8.67 -6.37 -10.13
CA MET A 59 9.78 -7.19 -10.64
C MET A 59 9.79 -7.18 -12.18
N ALA A 60 10.98 -7.26 -12.79
CA ALA A 60 11.10 -7.52 -14.22
C ALA A 60 10.47 -8.87 -14.58
N GLN A 61 9.96 -9.03 -15.80
CA GLN A 61 9.25 -10.26 -16.20
C GLN A 61 10.10 -11.53 -15.98
N ALA A 62 11.41 -11.47 -16.30
CA ALA A 62 12.32 -12.58 -16.06
C ALA A 62 12.42 -12.97 -14.57
N ASP A 63 12.41 -11.99 -13.66
CA ASP A 63 12.45 -12.26 -12.23
C ASP A 63 11.11 -12.75 -11.69
N GLN A 64 9.98 -12.32 -12.27
CA GLN A 64 8.65 -12.86 -11.94
C GLN A 64 8.57 -14.35 -12.27
N VAL A 65 9.06 -14.76 -13.45
CA VAL A 65 9.10 -16.17 -13.86
C VAL A 65 9.96 -16.97 -12.88
N ARG A 66 11.17 -16.51 -12.58
CA ARG A 66 12.06 -17.18 -11.61
C ARG A 66 11.45 -17.26 -10.21
N PHE A 67 10.74 -16.23 -9.77
CA PHE A 67 10.05 -16.22 -8.50
C PHE A 67 8.89 -17.22 -8.47
N ALA A 68 8.07 -17.26 -9.52
CA ALA A 68 6.97 -18.21 -9.66
C ALA A 68 7.47 -19.66 -9.72
N GLU A 69 8.53 -19.94 -10.50
CA GLU A 69 9.19 -21.25 -10.55
C GLU A 69 9.67 -21.69 -9.16
N ALA A 70 10.29 -20.78 -8.39
CA ALA A 70 10.75 -21.08 -7.04
C ALA A 70 9.61 -21.32 -6.03
N LEU A 71 8.38 -20.86 -6.29
CA LEU A 71 7.20 -21.17 -5.50
C LEU A 71 6.55 -22.51 -5.90
N ILE A 72 6.53 -22.81 -7.20
CA ILE A 72 5.92 -24.01 -7.77
C ILE A 72 6.80 -25.24 -7.54
N ASP A 73 8.09 -25.12 -7.81
CA ASP A 73 9.10 -26.17 -7.59
C ASP A 73 10.26 -25.61 -6.74
N PRO A 74 10.08 -25.57 -5.40
CA PRO A 74 11.03 -24.94 -4.52
C PRO A 74 12.38 -25.69 -4.52
N PRO A 75 13.49 -25.02 -4.88
CA PRO A 75 14.80 -25.67 -4.93
C PRO A 75 15.28 -26.06 -3.53
N LYS A 76 16.04 -27.16 -3.45
CA LYS A 76 16.64 -27.58 -2.18
C LYS A 76 17.62 -26.50 -1.67
N PRO A 77 17.62 -26.18 -0.36
CA PRO A 77 18.57 -25.25 0.22
C PRO A 77 20.02 -25.68 -0.06
N ASN A 78 20.84 -24.76 -0.56
CA ASN A 78 22.27 -25.02 -0.71
C ASN A 78 22.99 -25.00 0.65
N ASP A 79 24.23 -25.48 0.69
CA ASP A 79 24.96 -25.61 1.96
C ASP A 79 25.28 -24.27 2.61
N ARG A 80 25.37 -23.18 1.84
CA ARG A 80 25.53 -21.82 2.38
C ARG A 80 24.27 -21.37 3.12
N LEU A 81 23.09 -21.60 2.56
CA LEU A 81 21.80 -21.27 3.16
C LEU A 81 21.56 -22.08 4.43
N LYS A 82 21.87 -23.38 4.42
CA LYS A 82 21.82 -24.24 5.62
C LYS A 82 22.71 -23.69 6.74
N ARG A 83 23.96 -23.30 6.43
CA ARG A 83 24.88 -22.69 7.41
C ARG A 83 24.35 -21.36 7.95
N ALA A 84 23.78 -20.52 7.09
CA ALA A 84 23.20 -19.23 7.50
C ALA A 84 22.00 -19.42 8.45
N ALA A 85 21.10 -20.36 8.14
CA ALA A 85 19.97 -20.70 8.99
C ALA A 85 20.42 -21.19 10.38
N LYS A 86 21.43 -22.08 10.44
CA LYS A 86 22.02 -22.55 11.71
C LYS A 86 22.60 -21.40 12.54
N ARG A 87 23.33 -20.48 11.90
CA ARG A 87 23.89 -19.29 12.57
C ARG A 87 22.79 -18.37 13.11
N HIS A 88 21.76 -18.12 12.31
CA HIS A 88 20.62 -17.30 12.71
C HIS A 88 19.88 -17.89 13.90
N ALA A 89 19.61 -19.21 13.88
CA ALA A 89 18.98 -19.90 15.01
C ALA A 89 19.77 -19.75 16.31
N ALA A 90 21.10 -19.82 16.25
CA ALA A 90 21.96 -19.61 17.42
C ALA A 90 21.97 -18.16 17.94
N LEU A 91 21.63 -17.17 17.09
CA LEU A 91 21.57 -15.75 17.46
C LEU A 91 20.20 -15.33 18.02
N ILE A 92 19.10 -16.01 17.62
CA ILE A 92 17.72 -15.62 17.98
C ILE A 92 17.10 -16.54 19.03
N GLN A 93 17.77 -17.63 19.44
CA GLN A 93 17.30 -18.40 20.60
C GLN A 93 17.22 -17.48 21.84
N PRO A 94 16.06 -17.41 22.51
CA PRO A 94 15.99 -16.76 23.81
C PRO A 94 16.88 -17.55 24.77
N ARG A 95 17.59 -16.84 25.65
CA ARG A 95 18.18 -17.45 26.84
C ARG A 95 17.12 -18.18 27.67
#